data_AF-A0A9X7YB25-F1
#
_entry.id   AF-A0A9X7YB25-F1
#
_cell.length_a   1.000
_cell.length_b   1.000
_cell.length_c   1.000
_cell.angle_alpha   90.00
_cell.angle_beta   90.00
_cell.angle_gamma   90.00
#
_symmetry.space_group_name_H-M   'P 1'
#
loop_
_entity.id
_entity.type
_entity.pdbx_description
1 polymer ?
#
loop_
_entity_poly.entity_id
_entity_poly.type
_entity_poly.pdbx_seq_one_letter_code
_entity_poly.pdbx_strand_id
1 'polypeptide(L)'
;MTIHTLSDDQTPTILTVPGLMNSGPGHWQSLWEKALPDCHRVELGSWDAPHRNAWITNLGHAIAQVDGPVILAAHSLGCHAVAWWAAFETGQLRDKVAGALLVAPPEVDSGAVDRRLVGFGPTPKGLLPFPSIVVASRNDPYIDFASARRLAQFWGSQFADAGESGHINAASDLGEWNFGQFLLHRLTDRTAPSNLAAVRNEEARRSAEMSIRYGF
;
A
#
# COMPACT_ATOMS: atom_id res chain seq x y z
N MET A 1 -16.20 22.55 2.67
CA MET A 1 -15.17 21.53 2.41
C MET A 1 -14.47 21.29 3.74
N THR A 2 -14.97 20.32 4.50
CA THR A 2 -14.51 20.08 5.87
C THR A 2 -13.31 19.16 5.78
N ILE A 3 -12.12 19.70 6.09
CA ILE A 3 -10.92 18.90 6.25
C ILE A 3 -11.10 18.16 7.57
N HIS A 4 -11.46 16.88 7.53
CA HIS A 4 -11.39 16.04 8.71
C HIS A 4 -9.91 15.81 9.02
N THR A 5 -9.37 16.62 9.94
CA THR A 5 -8.13 16.28 10.63
C THR A 5 -8.38 15.03 11.44
N LEU A 6 -7.75 13.92 11.03
CA LEU A 6 -7.70 12.66 11.77
C LEU A 6 -7.19 12.94 13.20
N SER A 7 -7.81 12.32 14.20
CA SER A 7 -7.39 12.45 15.61
C SER A 7 -5.99 11.88 15.85
N ASP A 8 -5.22 12.61 16.64
CA ASP A 8 -3.76 12.69 16.71
C ASP A 8 -3.03 11.54 17.47
N ASP A 9 -3.58 10.32 17.55
CA ASP A 9 -2.95 9.27 18.39
C ASP A 9 -3.30 7.81 18.04
N GLN A 10 -3.73 7.51 16.81
CA GLN A 10 -4.10 6.13 16.45
C GLN A 10 -3.10 5.54 15.46
N THR A 11 -2.31 4.57 15.93
CA THR A 11 -1.47 3.74 15.08
C THR A 11 -2.37 3.02 14.06
N PRO A 12 -2.14 3.15 12.74
CA PRO A 12 -2.97 2.49 11.75
C PRO A 12 -2.91 0.98 11.88
N THR A 13 -4.07 0.31 11.77
CA THR A 13 -4.11 -1.14 11.60
C THR A 13 -3.56 -1.50 10.22
N ILE A 14 -2.66 -2.47 10.17
CA ILE A 14 -2.10 -2.97 8.92
C ILE A 14 -2.97 -4.13 8.44
N LEU A 15 -3.51 -4.03 7.24
CA LEU A 15 -4.19 -5.13 6.58
C LEU A 15 -3.30 -5.69 5.47
N THR A 16 -2.80 -6.91 5.65
CA THR A 16 -2.12 -7.63 4.55
C THR A 16 -3.16 -8.13 3.56
N VAL A 17 -2.90 -7.88 2.27
CA VAL A 17 -3.78 -8.27 1.16
C VAL A 17 -3.03 -9.24 0.24
N PRO A 18 -3.14 -10.56 0.47
CA PRO A 18 -2.43 -11.56 -0.33
C PRO A 18 -2.92 -11.63 -1.79
N GLY A 19 -2.08 -12.18 -2.64
CA GLY A 19 -2.42 -12.50 -4.02
C GLY A 19 -2.93 -13.94 -4.21
N LEU A 20 -2.79 -14.42 -5.45
CA LEU A 20 -3.11 -15.79 -5.85
C LEU A 20 -2.41 -16.81 -4.93
N MET A 21 -3.12 -17.87 -4.56
CA MET A 21 -2.69 -18.92 -3.61
C MET A 21 -2.46 -18.48 -2.16
N ASN A 22 -2.81 -17.24 -1.79
CA ASN A 22 -2.59 -16.69 -0.46
C ASN A 22 -1.07 -16.61 -0.10
N SER A 23 -0.76 -16.12 1.09
CA SER A 23 0.60 -15.99 1.60
C SER A 23 0.96 -17.14 2.53
N GLY A 24 1.83 -18.04 2.06
CA GLY A 24 2.31 -19.18 2.85
C GLY A 24 3.15 -18.76 4.07
N PRO A 25 3.52 -19.69 4.96
CA PRO A 25 4.14 -19.37 6.25
C PRO A 25 5.50 -18.67 6.17
N GLY A 26 6.27 -18.89 5.09
CA GLY A 26 7.55 -18.20 4.83
C GLY A 26 7.41 -16.88 4.07
N HIS A 27 6.19 -16.46 3.74
CA HIS A 27 5.95 -15.19 3.05
C HIS A 27 6.07 -14.02 4.03
N TRP A 28 6.64 -12.89 3.59
CA TRP A 28 6.82 -11.71 4.44
C TRP A 28 5.51 -11.21 5.07
N GLN A 29 4.38 -11.25 4.34
CA GLN A 29 3.05 -10.93 4.92
C GLN A 29 2.73 -11.80 6.15
N SER A 30 2.93 -13.13 6.06
CA SER A 30 2.71 -14.06 7.18
C SER A 30 3.67 -13.84 8.34
N LEU A 31 4.86 -13.32 8.07
CA LEU A 31 5.84 -12.98 9.10
C LEU A 31 5.48 -11.66 9.77
N TRP A 32 5.03 -10.66 9.01
CA TRP A 32 4.52 -9.38 9.54
C TRP A 32 3.30 -9.57 10.43
N GLU A 33 2.35 -10.42 10.03
CA GLU A 33 1.16 -10.76 10.82
C GLU A 33 1.49 -11.36 12.20
N LYS A 34 2.70 -11.92 12.37
CA LYS A 34 3.18 -12.46 13.64
C LYS A 34 4.03 -11.47 14.44
N ALA A 35 4.79 -10.63 13.74
CA ALA A 35 5.81 -9.78 14.35
C ALA A 35 5.32 -8.37 14.66
N LEU A 36 4.43 -7.82 13.84
CA LEU A 36 3.94 -6.44 13.96
C LEU A 36 2.64 -6.40 14.77
N PRO A 37 2.48 -5.39 15.66
CA PRO A 37 1.21 -5.17 16.34
C PRO A 37 0.14 -4.74 15.33
N ASP A 38 -1.12 -5.11 15.60
CA ASP A 38 -2.30 -4.73 14.82
C ASP A 38 -2.14 -4.96 13.30
N CYS A 39 -1.52 -6.08 12.94
CA CYS A 39 -1.28 -6.52 11.57
C CYS A 39 -2.08 -7.79 11.28
N HIS A 40 -3.06 -7.69 10.39
CA HIS A 40 -4.03 -8.75 10.14
C HIS A 40 -4.20 -9.04 8.66
N ARG A 41 -4.43 -10.32 8.33
CA ARG A 41 -4.71 -10.75 6.97
C ARG A 41 -6.17 -10.54 6.60
N VAL A 42 -6.40 -9.98 5.42
CA VAL A 42 -7.73 -9.95 4.81
C VAL A 42 -8.09 -11.33 4.26
N GLU A 43 -9.26 -11.84 4.63
CA GLU A 43 -9.82 -13.05 4.02
C GLU A 43 -10.58 -12.69 2.73
N LEU A 44 -9.94 -12.90 1.57
CA LEU A 44 -10.56 -12.62 0.27
C LEU A 44 -11.31 -13.83 -0.31
N GLY A 45 -11.00 -15.05 0.14
CA GLY A 45 -11.58 -16.30 -0.36
C GLY A 45 -11.09 -16.71 -1.76
N SER A 46 -11.45 -17.94 -2.17
CA SER A 46 -11.17 -18.51 -3.50
C SER A 46 -9.75 -18.28 -4.01
N TRP A 47 -8.76 -18.51 -3.15
CA TRP A 47 -7.35 -18.15 -3.38
C TRP A 47 -6.74 -18.77 -4.65
N ASP A 48 -7.20 -19.94 -5.05
CA ASP A 48 -6.76 -20.69 -6.24
C ASP A 48 -7.53 -20.36 -7.52
N ALA A 49 -8.73 -19.79 -7.38
CA ALA A 49 -9.62 -19.37 -8.46
C ALA A 49 -10.27 -17.99 -8.14
N PRO A 50 -9.46 -16.91 -8.09
CA PRO A 50 -9.91 -15.64 -7.55
C PRO A 50 -10.88 -14.94 -8.51
N HIS A 51 -11.90 -14.29 -7.94
CA HIS A 51 -12.87 -13.49 -8.70
C HIS A 51 -12.80 -12.03 -8.25
N ARG A 52 -12.44 -11.13 -9.17
CA ARG A 52 -12.24 -9.70 -8.88
C ARG A 52 -13.35 -9.10 -8.03
N ASN A 53 -14.60 -9.25 -8.45
CA ASN A 53 -15.71 -8.57 -7.75
C ASN A 53 -15.94 -9.15 -6.34
N ALA A 54 -15.63 -10.42 -6.10
CA ALA A 54 -15.74 -10.99 -4.76
C ALA A 54 -14.62 -10.45 -3.86
N TRP A 55 -13.40 -10.37 -4.40
CA TRP A 55 -12.24 -9.84 -3.68
C TRP A 55 -12.40 -8.36 -3.31
N ILE A 56 -12.90 -7.50 -4.23
CA ILE A 56 -13.15 -6.09 -3.88
C ILE A 56 -14.21 -5.94 -2.79
N THR A 57 -15.26 -6.77 -2.80
CA THR A 57 -16.31 -6.75 -1.78
C THR A 57 -15.76 -7.20 -0.43
N ASN A 58 -15.02 -8.30 -0.39
CA ASN A 58 -14.42 -8.81 0.85
C ASN A 58 -13.36 -7.85 1.41
N LEU A 59 -12.56 -7.21 0.55
CA LEU A 59 -11.64 -6.16 0.95
C LEU A 59 -12.37 -4.97 1.59
N GLY A 60 -13.44 -4.49 0.95
CA GLY A 60 -14.27 -3.41 1.50
C GLY A 60 -14.86 -3.77 2.86
N HIS A 61 -15.35 -5.00 3.03
CA HIS A 61 -15.83 -5.49 4.32
C HIS A 61 -14.73 -5.49 5.39
N ALA A 62 -13.53 -6.00 5.07
CA ALA A 62 -12.42 -6.01 6.02
C ALA A 62 -12.00 -4.60 6.45
N ILE A 63 -11.91 -3.65 5.52
CA ILE A 63 -11.62 -2.24 5.82
C ILE A 63 -12.72 -1.63 6.70
N ALA A 64 -13.99 -1.97 6.46
CA ALA A 64 -15.10 -1.47 7.26
C ALA A 64 -15.05 -1.95 8.72
N GLN A 65 -14.55 -3.16 8.99
CA GLN A 65 -14.49 -3.76 10.33
C GLN A 65 -13.36 -3.21 11.22
N VAL A 66 -12.35 -2.55 10.66
CA VAL A 66 -11.27 -1.97 11.47
C VAL A 66 -11.74 -0.70 12.17
N ASP A 67 -11.50 -0.54 13.47
CA ASP A 67 -11.71 0.75 14.12
C ASP A 67 -10.50 1.67 13.85
N GLY A 68 -10.72 2.78 13.15
CA GLY A 68 -9.68 3.77 12.86
C GLY A 68 -8.98 3.63 11.48
N PRO A 69 -7.79 4.26 11.33
CA PRO A 69 -7.08 4.31 10.05
C PRO A 69 -6.46 2.96 9.68
N VAL A 70 -6.42 2.68 8.37
CA VAL A 70 -5.92 1.43 7.78
C VAL A 70 -4.75 1.70 6.85
N ILE A 71 -3.71 0.88 6.92
CA ILE A 71 -2.69 0.77 5.87
C ILE A 71 -2.83 -0.60 5.18
N LEU A 72 -2.92 -0.59 3.85
CA LEU A 72 -3.01 -1.81 3.05
C LEU A 72 -1.62 -2.26 2.62
N ALA A 73 -1.20 -3.47 2.98
CA ALA A 73 0.05 -4.09 2.54
C ALA A 73 -0.28 -5.22 1.55
N ALA A 74 -0.44 -4.88 0.28
CA ALA A 74 -0.87 -5.80 -0.76
C ALA A 74 0.31 -6.45 -1.50
N HIS A 75 0.13 -7.70 -1.90
CA HIS A 75 1.09 -8.45 -2.70
C HIS A 75 0.45 -9.02 -3.96
N SER A 76 1.19 -8.97 -5.07
CA SER A 76 0.82 -9.60 -6.33
C SER A 76 -0.60 -9.22 -6.77
N LEU A 77 -1.47 -10.20 -7.02
CA LEU A 77 -2.86 -9.97 -7.44
C LEU A 77 -3.68 -9.16 -6.42
N GLY A 78 -3.30 -9.17 -5.14
CA GLY A 78 -3.90 -8.33 -4.11
C GLY A 78 -3.77 -6.84 -4.41
N CYS A 79 -2.70 -6.42 -5.12
CA CYS A 79 -2.52 -5.03 -5.55
C CYS A 79 -3.64 -4.59 -6.50
N HIS A 80 -4.04 -5.45 -7.44
CA HIS A 80 -5.16 -5.19 -8.34
C HIS A 80 -6.50 -5.18 -7.61
N ALA A 81 -6.66 -6.00 -6.57
CA ALA A 81 -7.85 -5.95 -5.71
C ALA A 81 -7.97 -4.59 -5.01
N VAL A 82 -6.86 -4.07 -4.45
CA VAL A 82 -6.83 -2.73 -3.84
C VAL A 82 -7.16 -1.65 -4.87
N ALA A 83 -6.54 -1.68 -6.05
CA ALA A 83 -6.77 -0.67 -7.07
C ALA A 83 -8.21 -0.68 -7.60
N TRP A 84 -8.80 -1.86 -7.80
CA TRP A 84 -10.19 -1.98 -8.20
C TRP A 84 -11.17 -1.57 -7.10
N TRP A 85 -10.94 -1.99 -5.86
CA TRP A 85 -11.76 -1.54 -4.73
C TRP A 85 -11.74 -0.02 -4.63
N ALA A 86 -10.56 0.60 -4.70
CA ALA A 86 -10.42 2.05 -4.65
C ALA A 86 -11.16 2.75 -5.80
N ALA A 87 -11.18 2.16 -7.00
CA ALA A 87 -11.91 2.70 -8.15
C ALA A 87 -13.44 2.69 -7.97
N PHE A 88 -13.99 1.68 -7.29
CA PHE A 88 -15.44 1.50 -7.12
C PHE A 88 -16.02 2.06 -5.83
N GLU A 89 -15.29 1.98 -4.72
CA GLU A 89 -15.70 2.60 -3.46
C GLU A 89 -15.86 4.11 -3.70
N THR A 90 -16.92 4.77 -3.25
CA THR A 90 -17.05 6.24 -3.44
C THR A 90 -17.42 6.97 -2.15
N GLY A 91 -17.58 6.23 -1.05
CA GLY A 91 -17.93 6.73 0.27
C GLY A 91 -16.74 6.82 1.22
N GLN A 92 -17.07 6.87 2.50
CA GLN A 92 -16.18 7.18 3.61
C GLN A 92 -15.09 6.12 3.86
N LEU A 93 -15.24 4.90 3.32
CA LEU A 93 -14.21 3.86 3.49
C LEU A 93 -12.89 4.24 2.82
N ARG A 94 -12.91 5.08 1.76
CA ARG A 94 -11.69 5.64 1.17
C ARG A 94 -10.89 6.47 2.18
N ASP A 95 -11.59 7.28 2.99
CA ASP A 95 -10.97 8.19 3.95
C ASP A 95 -10.34 7.45 5.14
N LYS A 96 -10.75 6.19 5.40
CA LYS A 96 -10.11 5.32 6.39
C LYS A 96 -8.76 4.78 5.92
N VAL A 97 -8.52 4.68 4.61
CA VAL A 97 -7.26 4.15 4.10
C VAL A 97 -6.20 5.25 4.11
N ALA A 98 -5.31 5.17 5.09
CA ALA A 98 -4.21 6.10 5.31
C ALA A 98 -3.11 5.93 4.25
N GLY A 99 -2.94 4.72 3.71
CA GLY A 99 -2.08 4.49 2.55
C GLY A 99 -2.02 3.03 2.11
N ALA A 100 -1.31 2.77 1.01
CA ALA A 100 -1.11 1.42 0.49
C ALA A 100 0.32 1.14 0.01
N LEU A 101 0.88 0.03 0.47
CA LEU A 101 2.09 -0.59 -0.07
C LEU A 101 1.67 -1.69 -1.05
N LEU A 102 1.97 -1.50 -2.34
CA LEU A 102 1.56 -2.37 -3.44
C LEU A 102 2.80 -3.12 -3.99
N VAL A 103 2.99 -4.35 -3.55
CA VAL A 103 4.23 -5.10 -3.78
C VAL A 103 4.07 -6.10 -4.92
N ALA A 104 4.97 -6.04 -5.90
CA ALA A 104 5.05 -6.95 -7.04
C ALA A 104 3.72 -7.12 -7.83
N PRO A 105 3.00 -6.03 -8.18
CA PRO A 105 1.76 -6.16 -8.95
C PRO A 105 2.02 -6.84 -10.31
N PRO A 106 1.30 -7.91 -10.68
CA PRO A 106 1.55 -8.64 -11.92
C PRO A 106 0.92 -7.94 -13.13
N GLU A 107 1.33 -8.35 -14.34
CA GLU A 107 0.63 -8.06 -15.58
C GLU A 107 -0.69 -8.85 -15.65
N VAL A 108 -1.80 -8.18 -15.98
CA VAL A 108 -3.15 -8.78 -16.01
C VAL A 108 -3.90 -8.52 -17.33
N ASP A 109 -3.41 -7.60 -18.16
CA ASP A 109 -4.07 -7.16 -19.39
C ASP A 109 -3.57 -7.94 -20.59
N SER A 110 -2.26 -7.82 -20.86
CA SER A 110 -1.66 -8.33 -22.09
C SER A 110 -0.47 -9.21 -21.75
N GLY A 111 -0.63 -10.52 -21.92
CA GLY A 111 0.47 -11.46 -21.70
C GLY A 111 0.65 -11.88 -20.24
N ALA A 112 -0.43 -11.87 -19.44
CA ALA A 112 -0.42 -12.44 -18.10
C ALA A 112 0.14 -13.88 -18.12
N VAL A 113 1.18 -14.11 -17.34
CA VAL A 113 1.92 -15.39 -17.32
C VAL A 113 1.07 -16.53 -16.74
N ASP A 114 0.15 -16.21 -15.83
CA ASP A 114 -0.86 -17.12 -15.31
C ASP A 114 -2.27 -16.68 -15.75
N ARG A 115 -3.01 -17.59 -16.38
CA ARG A 115 -4.37 -17.33 -16.91
C ARG A 115 -5.36 -16.91 -15.83
N ARG A 116 -5.14 -17.29 -14.57
CA ARG A 116 -6.00 -16.93 -13.44
C ARG A 116 -5.96 -15.44 -13.12
N LEU A 117 -4.93 -14.72 -13.57
CA LEU A 117 -4.78 -13.29 -13.36
C LEU A 117 -5.64 -12.46 -14.32
N VAL A 118 -5.96 -13.01 -15.50
CA VAL A 118 -6.66 -12.30 -16.59
C VAL A 118 -8.03 -11.75 -16.15
N GLY A 119 -8.71 -12.44 -15.22
CA GLY A 119 -10.00 -12.01 -14.68
C GLY A 119 -9.96 -10.69 -13.89
N PHE A 120 -8.76 -10.21 -13.54
CA PHE A 120 -8.56 -8.91 -12.90
C PHE A 120 -8.33 -7.78 -13.92
N GLY A 121 -8.13 -8.11 -15.19
CA GLY A 121 -8.10 -7.13 -16.28
C GLY A 121 -9.49 -6.53 -16.59
N PRO A 122 -9.54 -5.35 -17.25
CA PRO A 122 -8.40 -4.49 -17.55
C PRO A 122 -7.77 -3.88 -16.28
N THR A 123 -6.52 -3.44 -16.30
CA THR A 123 -5.92 -2.73 -15.16
C THR A 123 -6.74 -1.44 -14.90
N PRO A 124 -7.16 -1.18 -13.66
CA PRO A 124 -7.86 0.06 -13.32
C PRO A 124 -6.90 1.25 -13.53
N LYS A 125 -7.28 2.16 -14.41
CA LYS A 125 -6.53 3.39 -14.70
C LYS A 125 -7.15 4.54 -13.91
N GLY A 126 -6.39 5.11 -12.99
CA GLY A 126 -6.85 6.21 -12.14
C GLY A 126 -5.99 6.33 -10.90
N LEU A 127 -5.80 7.57 -10.45
CA LEU A 127 -5.04 7.86 -9.24
C LEU A 127 -5.73 7.23 -8.04
N LEU A 128 -4.96 6.57 -7.17
CA LEU A 128 -5.47 6.10 -5.90
C LEU A 128 -5.82 7.30 -5.01
N PRO A 129 -6.93 7.25 -4.26
CA PRO A 129 -7.40 8.37 -3.44
C PRO A 129 -6.59 8.55 -2.14
N PHE A 130 -5.51 7.78 -1.96
CA PHE A 130 -4.64 7.78 -0.78
C PHE A 130 -3.17 7.63 -1.20
N PRO A 131 -2.21 8.06 -0.35
CA PRO A 131 -0.79 7.84 -0.57
C PRO A 131 -0.46 6.37 -0.82
N SER A 132 0.35 6.09 -1.83
CA SER A 132 0.72 4.71 -2.16
C SER A 132 2.14 4.59 -2.69
N ILE A 133 2.73 3.41 -2.49
CA ILE A 133 4.04 3.03 -3.01
C ILE A 133 3.88 1.70 -3.76
N VAL A 134 4.24 1.68 -5.03
CA VAL A 134 4.44 0.44 -5.78
C VAL A 134 5.89 -0.01 -5.61
N VAL A 135 6.07 -1.27 -5.20
CA VAL A 135 7.39 -1.90 -5.08
C VAL A 135 7.52 -2.95 -6.17
N ALA A 136 8.58 -2.90 -6.96
CA ALA A 136 8.82 -3.86 -8.04
C ALA A 136 10.23 -4.43 -7.97
N SER A 137 10.36 -5.69 -8.40
CA SER A 137 11.66 -6.31 -8.63
C SER A 137 12.01 -6.30 -10.11
N ARG A 138 13.31 -6.16 -10.41
CA ARG A 138 13.85 -6.15 -11.78
C ARG A 138 13.80 -7.50 -12.48
N ASN A 139 13.70 -8.59 -11.72
CA ASN A 139 13.63 -9.97 -12.23
C ASN A 139 12.33 -10.68 -11.81
N ASP A 140 11.23 -9.92 -11.64
CA ASP A 140 9.91 -10.50 -11.39
C ASP A 140 9.42 -11.28 -12.63
N PRO A 141 9.07 -12.57 -12.52
CA PRO A 141 8.58 -13.34 -13.66
C PRO A 141 7.13 -13.00 -14.07
N TYR A 142 6.37 -12.26 -13.26
CA TYR A 142 4.96 -11.95 -13.53
C TYR A 142 4.71 -10.60 -14.20
N ILE A 143 5.72 -9.73 -14.25
CA ILE A 143 5.66 -8.44 -14.91
C ILE A 143 7.06 -7.94 -15.24
N ASP A 144 7.24 -7.27 -16.37
CA ASP A 144 8.50 -6.56 -16.63
C ASP A 144 8.60 -5.28 -15.79
N PHE A 145 9.83 -4.90 -15.44
CA PHE A 145 10.07 -3.76 -14.55
C PHE A 145 9.54 -2.42 -15.10
N ALA A 146 9.53 -2.24 -16.42
CA ALA A 146 9.02 -1.01 -17.03
C ALA A 146 7.49 -0.95 -16.95
N SER A 147 6.80 -2.08 -17.15
CA SER A 147 5.35 -2.19 -16.99
C SER A 147 4.92 -2.00 -15.54
N ALA A 148 5.65 -2.55 -14.56
CA ALA A 148 5.40 -2.25 -13.15
C ALA A 148 5.52 -0.75 -12.83
N ARG A 149 6.48 -0.07 -13.48
CA ARG A 149 6.64 1.39 -13.36
C ARG A 149 5.48 2.16 -13.98
N ARG A 150 4.90 1.67 -15.09
CA ARG A 150 3.68 2.23 -15.69
C ARG A 150 2.46 2.05 -14.79
N LEU A 151 2.33 0.91 -14.10
CA LEU A 151 1.27 0.72 -13.10
C LEU A 151 1.34 1.78 -12.00
N ALA A 152 2.54 2.06 -11.48
CA ALA A 152 2.74 3.12 -10.50
C ALA A 152 2.32 4.51 -11.04
N GLN A 153 2.61 4.81 -12.31
CA GLN A 153 2.16 6.04 -12.94
C GLN A 153 0.63 6.12 -13.07
N PHE A 154 -0.03 5.03 -13.49
CA PHE A 154 -1.49 4.99 -13.57
C PHE A 154 -2.16 5.21 -12.23
N TRP A 155 -1.60 4.65 -11.16
CA TRP A 155 -2.13 4.74 -9.81
C TRP A 155 -1.68 5.99 -9.04
N GLY A 156 -0.81 6.82 -9.62
CA GLY A 156 -0.27 7.99 -8.93
C GLY A 156 0.65 7.64 -7.76
N SER A 157 1.17 6.41 -7.73
CA SER A 157 1.98 5.90 -6.64
C SER A 157 3.44 6.35 -6.77
N GLN A 158 4.11 6.45 -5.63
CA GLN A 158 5.57 6.43 -5.62
C GLN A 158 6.06 5.05 -6.09
N PHE A 159 7.30 4.99 -6.60
CA PHE A 159 7.88 3.75 -7.09
C PHE A 159 9.16 3.42 -6.35
N ALA A 160 9.25 2.20 -5.82
CA ALA A 160 10.41 1.67 -5.13
C ALA A 160 10.98 0.46 -5.89
N ASP A 161 12.28 0.48 -6.10
CA ASP A 161 13.03 -0.60 -6.74
C ASP A 161 13.58 -1.55 -5.67
N ALA A 162 13.13 -2.80 -5.67
CA ALA A 162 13.57 -3.84 -4.76
C ALA A 162 14.77 -4.65 -5.28
N GLY A 163 15.44 -4.19 -6.34
CA GLY A 163 16.52 -4.92 -6.99
C GLY A 163 16.05 -6.24 -7.59
N GLU A 164 16.89 -7.25 -7.53
CA GLU A 164 16.62 -8.60 -8.05
C GLU A 164 16.14 -9.54 -6.92
N SER A 165 14.86 -9.42 -6.58
CA SER A 165 14.19 -10.10 -5.47
C SER A 165 13.07 -11.04 -5.96
N GLY A 166 13.07 -11.43 -7.23
CA GLY A 166 12.06 -12.30 -7.84
C GLY A 166 10.65 -11.72 -7.70
N HIS A 167 9.67 -12.57 -7.37
CA HIS A 167 8.29 -12.11 -7.15
C HIS A 167 8.02 -11.55 -5.73
N ILE A 168 9.08 -11.23 -4.97
CA ILE A 168 9.02 -10.69 -3.60
C ILE A 168 8.07 -11.54 -2.72
N ASN A 169 8.24 -12.85 -2.77
CA ASN A 169 7.39 -13.82 -2.07
C ASN A 169 8.24 -14.72 -1.16
N ALA A 170 7.69 -15.83 -0.67
CA ALA A 170 8.43 -16.74 0.20
C ALA A 170 9.70 -17.32 -0.45
N ALA A 171 9.69 -17.54 -1.78
CA ALA A 171 10.86 -18.05 -2.51
C ALA A 171 11.98 -17.00 -2.66
N SER A 172 11.68 -15.73 -2.38
CA SER A 172 12.67 -14.64 -2.36
C SER A 172 13.53 -14.62 -1.09
N ASP A 173 13.19 -15.44 -0.08
CA ASP A 173 13.93 -15.60 1.18
C ASP A 173 14.27 -14.27 1.89
N LEU A 174 13.27 -13.39 1.99
CA LEU A 174 13.44 -12.04 2.53
C LEU A 174 13.23 -11.95 4.05
N GLY A 175 12.83 -13.05 4.70
CA GLY A 175 12.38 -13.06 6.10
C GLY A 175 11.29 -12.02 6.35
N GLU A 176 11.42 -11.25 7.43
CA GLU A 176 10.52 -10.14 7.77
C GLU A 176 10.66 -8.92 6.84
N TRP A 177 11.48 -9.00 5.79
CA TRP A 177 11.59 -8.00 4.73
C TRP A 177 11.69 -6.56 5.23
N ASN A 178 12.80 -6.24 5.90
CA ASN A 178 13.05 -4.93 6.53
C ASN A 178 12.90 -3.74 5.56
N PHE A 179 13.22 -3.91 4.27
CA PHE A 179 13.00 -2.87 3.27
C PHE A 179 11.52 -2.56 3.08
N GLY A 180 10.65 -3.58 3.08
CA GLY A 180 9.21 -3.39 3.04
C GLY A 180 8.68 -2.67 4.28
N GLN A 181 9.16 -3.02 5.47
CA GLN A 181 8.78 -2.33 6.70
C GLN A 181 9.22 -0.86 6.69
N PHE A 182 10.43 -0.57 6.19
CA PHE A 182 10.88 0.82 6.00
C PHE A 182 9.93 1.62 5.09
N LEU A 183 9.47 1.02 3.99
CA LEU A 183 8.50 1.67 3.09
C LEU A 183 7.12 1.84 3.75
N LEU A 184 6.68 0.86 4.55
CA LEU A 184 5.45 0.91 5.34
C LEU A 184 5.48 2.06 6.36
N HIS A 185 6.58 2.23 7.09
CA HIS A 185 6.77 3.35 8.01
C HIS A 185 6.68 4.70 7.30
N ARG A 186 7.25 4.83 6.10
CA ARG A 186 7.14 6.07 5.30
C ARG A 186 5.72 6.44 4.90
N LEU A 187 4.82 5.45 4.75
CA LEU A 187 3.39 5.73 4.54
C LEU A 187 2.75 6.24 5.83
N THR A 188 3.11 5.64 6.96
CA THR A 188 2.61 6.01 8.30
C THR A 188 3.02 7.44 8.69
N ASP A 189 4.28 7.81 8.51
CA ASP A 189 4.81 9.14 8.85
C ASP A 189 4.14 10.28 8.06
N ARG A 190 3.61 9.99 6.86
CA ARG A 190 2.87 10.96 6.04
C ARG A 190 1.43 11.14 6.49
N THR A 191 0.91 10.18 7.25
CA THR A 191 -0.47 10.16 7.75
C THR A 191 -0.58 10.74 9.14
N ALA A 192 0.53 10.78 9.90
CA ALA A 192 0.65 11.64 11.08
C ALA A 192 0.42 13.11 10.66
N PRO A 193 -0.34 13.91 11.43
CA PRO A 193 -0.56 15.30 11.09
C PRO A 193 0.79 15.99 10.91
N SER A 194 0.97 16.54 9.72
CA SER A 194 2.21 17.20 9.33
C SER A 194 2.40 18.45 10.20
N ASN A 195 3.11 18.28 11.32
CA ASN A 195 3.63 19.38 12.12
C ASN A 195 4.68 20.20 11.35
N LEU A 196 4.93 19.93 10.07
CA LEU A 196 5.82 20.68 9.19
C LEU A 196 5.42 22.15 9.06
N ALA A 197 4.13 22.48 9.14
CA ALA A 197 3.69 23.88 9.19
C ALA A 197 4.02 24.54 10.54
N ALA A 198 3.87 23.82 11.64
CA ALA A 198 4.20 24.32 12.98
C ALA A 198 5.71 24.46 13.17
N VAL A 199 6.51 23.49 12.73
CA VAL A 199 7.98 23.51 12.79
C VAL A 199 8.55 24.62 11.91
N ARG A 200 8.05 24.81 10.68
CA ARG A 200 8.49 25.95 9.83
C ARG A 200 8.10 27.30 10.43
N ASN A 201 6.95 27.39 11.10
CA ASN A 201 6.53 28.62 11.76
C ASN A 201 7.33 28.90 13.04
N GLU A 202 7.72 27.86 13.79
CA GLU A 202 8.56 27.96 14.98
C GLU A 202 10.00 28.35 14.62
N GLU A 203 10.56 27.76 13.55
CA GLU A 203 11.86 28.15 13.01
C GLU A 203 11.85 29.58 12.46
N ALA A 204 10.82 29.96 11.71
CA ALA A 204 10.65 31.33 11.22
C ALA A 204 10.49 32.34 12.35
N ARG A 205 9.76 32.00 13.42
CA ARG A 205 9.65 32.82 14.65
C ARG A 205 10.98 32.97 15.36
N ARG A 206 11.72 31.87 15.57
CA ARG A 206 13.06 31.89 16.18
C ARG A 206 14.06 32.71 15.36
N SER A 207 14.01 32.60 14.03
CA SER A 207 14.85 33.41 13.13
C SER A 207 14.48 34.89 13.18
N ALA A 208 13.19 35.23 13.25
CA ALA A 208 12.73 36.61 13.39
C ALA A 208 13.11 37.21 14.75
N GLU A 209 12.96 36.46 15.85
CA GLU A 209 13.37 36.87 17.19
C GLU A 209 14.89 37.04 17.31
N MET A 210 15.67 36.21 16.62
CA MET A 210 17.13 36.30 16.58
C MET A 210 17.62 37.49 15.76
N SER A 211 16.98 37.83 14.63
CA SER A 211 17.26 39.05 13.86
C SER A 211 16.92 40.32 14.65
N ILE A 212 15.80 40.33 15.39
CA ILE A 212 15.43 41.46 16.27
C ILE A 212 16.40 41.62 17.45
N ARG A 213 16.90 40.51 18.02
CA ARG A 213 17.79 40.54 19.19
C ARG A 213 19.26 40.80 18.85
N TYR A 214 19.71 40.46 17.63
CA TYR A 214 21.13 40.53 17.25
C TYR A 214 21.45 41.41 16.03
N GLY A 215 20.45 42.07 15.43
CA GLY A 215 20.67 43.19 14.50
C GLY A 215 21.43 42.83 13.21
N PHE A 216 20.75 42.11 12.33
CA PHE A 216 20.98 42.15 10.88
C PHE A 216 19.65 42.43 10.20
#